data_AF-A0A8J2Q1B2-F1
#
_entry.id   AF-A0A8J2Q1B2-F1
#
_cell.length_a   1.000
_cell.length_b   1.000
_cell.length_c   1.000
_cell.angle_alpha   90.00
_cell.angle_beta   90.00
_cell.angle_gamma   90.00
#
_symmetry.space_group_name_H-M   'P 1'
#
loop_
_entity.id
_entity.type
_entity.pdbx_description
1 polymer ?
#
loop_
_entity_poly.entity_id
_entity_poly.type
_entity_poly.pdbx_seq_one_letter_code
_entity_poly.pdbx_strand_id
1 'polypeptide(L)'
;SSASTPKHFFTLTKITQITEILQKALASPQLLDDVRTHVRNLETTFQGFRDYLNNQLAAVVASRRSHLNVSFEDLVRDLTLVGLGPNHVQQLQTDVSNLNESVLGITLQSPFRTKEDDEGNKYQLKEDIELKLICLKPAVTFKCTTDAHSVIMASGTLSPLASSTLELGIPFATQLSVNHVVPQEHVFAAAIERHSAESNLLELNFTSWRDNRQKYHNQLGRIIEDICLVPHGILVFMPTKRRIEKLIASWRESGHYNIIRNLKQVFIEPNQRDQDDLHEIVQQYKIQAETETGAILFAVMRGKLSEGIEFRDNHARALVTIGIPFAPTEDLSLTAKREYQHEIAGANENILDGWEWYCSNAFKALNQAIGRSIRHPQDWGAILLIDSRFSIDRNKYEKYLQNWVANSLARDERGNSSRSMVDIVPELNAFVTSYV
;
A
#
# COMPACT_ATOMS: atom_id res chain seq x y z
N SER A 1 -10.80 4.66 58.90
CA SER A 1 -10.70 6.13 58.87
C SER A 1 -9.93 6.53 57.62
N SER A 2 -10.53 7.44 56.86
CA SER A 2 -10.05 8.12 55.64
C SER A 2 -8.55 8.07 55.33
N ALA A 3 -8.19 7.38 54.24
CA ALA A 3 -6.99 7.69 53.47
C ALA A 3 -7.42 7.98 52.04
N SER A 4 -7.26 9.26 51.67
CA SER A 4 -7.65 9.89 50.43
C SER A 4 -7.01 9.23 49.20
N THR A 5 -7.85 8.88 48.23
CA THR A 5 -7.50 8.64 46.84
C THR A 5 -6.78 9.88 46.27
N PRO A 6 -5.57 9.77 45.70
CA PRO A 6 -5.06 10.79 44.81
C PRO A 6 -5.81 10.66 43.49
N LYS A 7 -6.82 11.52 43.31
CA LYS A 7 -7.36 11.85 41.98
C LYS A 7 -6.24 12.50 41.17
N HIS A 8 -5.51 11.74 40.38
CA HIS A 8 -4.64 12.31 39.36
C HIS A 8 -5.39 12.33 38.02
N PHE A 9 -6.11 13.44 37.87
CA PHE A 9 -6.62 14.08 36.66
C PHE A 9 -5.48 14.36 35.65
N PHE A 10 -4.74 13.33 35.22
CA PHE A 10 -3.56 13.54 34.37
C PHE A 10 -3.86 13.54 32.87
N THR A 11 -5.11 13.33 32.46
CA THR A 11 -5.39 12.95 31.06
C THR A 11 -6.16 14.00 30.25
N LEU A 12 -7.17 14.69 30.77
CA LEU A 12 -8.00 15.58 29.93
C LEU A 12 -7.51 17.04 29.86
N THR A 13 -7.11 17.65 30.98
CA THR A 13 -6.83 19.10 31.02
C THR A 13 -5.61 19.51 30.18
N LYS A 14 -4.58 18.67 30.15
CA LYS A 14 -3.39 18.90 29.30
C LYS A 14 -3.66 18.60 27.83
N ILE A 15 -4.51 17.61 27.55
CA ILE A 15 -4.99 17.30 26.21
C ILE A 15 -5.80 18.47 25.64
N THR A 16 -6.75 19.02 26.40
CA THR A 16 -7.52 20.22 25.99
C THR A 16 -6.63 21.46 25.83
N GLN A 17 -5.62 21.63 26.68
CA GLN A 17 -4.60 22.67 26.48
C GLN A 17 -3.79 22.45 25.19
N ILE A 18 -3.41 21.22 24.87
CA ILE A 18 -2.73 20.87 23.62
C ILE A 18 -3.64 21.19 22.41
N THR A 19 -4.94 20.88 22.49
CA THR A 19 -5.94 21.22 21.47
C THR A 19 -6.06 22.73 21.26
N GLU A 20 -6.25 23.51 22.34
CA GLU A 20 -6.33 24.97 22.27
C GLU A 20 -5.04 25.62 21.74
N ILE A 21 -3.88 25.01 22.04
CA ILE A 21 -2.57 25.46 21.56
C ILE A 21 -2.39 25.13 20.07
N LEU A 22 -2.82 23.95 19.61
CA LEU A 22 -2.79 23.55 18.20
C LEU A 22 -3.78 24.37 17.34
N GLN A 23 -4.97 24.68 17.87
CA GLN A 23 -5.93 25.59 17.22
C GLN A 23 -5.35 26.99 17.03
N LYS A 24 -4.61 27.52 18.01
CA LYS A 24 -3.92 28.82 17.92
C LYS A 24 -2.75 28.77 16.92
N ALA A 25 -2.06 27.64 16.81
CA ALA A 25 -0.96 27.46 15.86
C ALA A 25 -1.42 27.46 14.39
N LEU A 26 -2.62 26.96 14.09
CA LEU A 26 -3.20 26.95 12.73
C LEU A 26 -3.55 28.35 12.17
N ALA A 27 -3.50 29.40 13.01
CA ALA A 27 -3.87 30.76 12.65
C ALA A 27 -2.70 31.71 12.31
N SER A 28 -1.44 31.26 12.44
CA SER A 28 -0.25 32.13 12.43
C SER A 28 0.80 31.75 11.36
N PRO A 29 1.51 32.72 10.73
CA PRO A 29 2.59 32.46 9.77
C PRO A 29 3.91 31.89 10.37
N GLN A 30 4.03 31.74 11.69
CA GLN A 30 5.25 31.26 12.38
C GLN A 30 5.23 29.75 12.72
N LEU A 31 4.56 28.96 11.90
CA LEU A 31 4.21 27.55 12.13
C LEU A 31 5.39 26.63 12.51
N LEU A 32 6.58 26.84 11.95
CA LEU A 32 7.69 25.87 12.03
C LEU A 32 8.50 25.93 13.33
N ASP A 33 8.75 27.13 13.87
CA ASP A 33 9.46 27.30 15.14
C ASP A 33 8.54 27.08 16.35
N ASP A 34 7.26 27.40 16.19
CA ASP A 34 6.24 27.01 17.15
C ASP A 34 6.14 25.49 17.20
N VAL A 35 5.90 24.78 16.09
CA VAL A 35 5.82 23.31 16.10
C VAL A 35 7.07 22.66 16.71
N ARG A 36 8.29 23.16 16.44
CA ARG A 36 9.53 22.65 17.04
C ARG A 36 9.61 22.86 18.56
N THR A 37 9.23 24.03 19.04
CA THR A 37 9.21 24.33 20.48
C THR A 37 8.16 23.49 21.20
N HIS A 38 7.03 23.25 20.55
CA HIS A 38 5.94 22.43 21.07
C HIS A 38 6.27 20.93 21.05
N VAL A 39 6.97 20.43 20.02
CA VAL A 39 7.52 19.06 19.99
C VAL A 39 8.49 18.83 21.15
N ARG A 40 9.36 19.80 21.48
CA ARG A 40 10.25 19.70 22.66
C ARG A 40 9.49 19.64 24.00
N ASN A 41 8.40 20.39 24.12
CA ASN A 41 7.54 20.35 25.32
C ASN A 41 6.79 19.01 25.43
N LEU A 42 6.35 18.45 24.30
CA LEU A 42 5.80 17.10 24.21
C LEU A 42 6.85 16.05 24.58
N GLU A 43 8.08 16.13 24.04
CA GLU A 43 9.19 15.23 24.38
C GLU A 43 9.50 15.26 25.88
N THR A 44 9.51 16.44 26.51
CA THR A 44 9.75 16.59 27.95
C THR A 44 8.61 15.97 28.78
N THR A 45 7.37 16.11 28.32
CA THR A 45 6.19 15.51 28.95
C THR A 45 6.17 13.99 28.79
N PHE A 46 6.58 13.49 27.62
CA PHE A 46 6.74 12.07 27.33
C PHE A 46 7.88 11.45 28.11
N GLN A 47 8.98 12.17 28.31
CA GLN A 47 10.08 11.76 29.16
C GLN A 47 9.60 11.63 30.61
N GLY A 48 8.83 12.59 31.12
CA GLY A 48 8.20 12.48 32.44
C GLY A 48 7.24 11.29 32.57
N PHE A 49 6.49 10.97 31.51
CA PHE A 49 5.61 9.80 31.47
C PHE A 49 6.40 8.47 31.39
N ARG A 50 7.45 8.40 30.58
CA ARG A 50 8.38 7.26 30.53
C ARG A 50 9.08 7.05 31.86
N ASP A 51 9.58 8.11 32.48
CA ASP A 51 10.27 8.05 33.77
C ASP A 51 9.31 7.62 34.88
N TYR A 52 8.06 8.06 34.84
CA TYR A 52 7.00 7.58 35.73
C TYR A 52 6.74 6.08 35.53
N LEU A 53 6.54 5.62 34.29
CA LEU A 53 6.33 4.19 33.99
C LEU A 53 7.52 3.33 34.40
N ASN A 54 8.75 3.79 34.13
CA ASN A 54 9.98 3.10 34.50
C ASN A 54 10.17 3.04 36.03
N ASN A 55 9.84 4.11 36.75
CA ASN A 55 9.90 4.13 38.22
C ASN A 55 8.84 3.22 38.87
N GLN A 56 7.63 3.15 38.31
CA GLN A 56 6.60 2.20 38.75
C GLN A 56 7.03 0.75 38.48
N LEU A 57 7.60 0.46 37.30
CA LEU A 57 8.16 -0.86 36.97
C LEU A 57 9.29 -1.25 37.93
N ALA A 58 10.21 -0.32 38.22
CA ALA A 58 11.34 -0.55 39.11
C ALA A 58 10.90 -0.81 40.56
N ALA A 59 9.87 -0.11 41.06
CA ALA A 59 9.31 -0.31 42.38
C ALA A 59 8.62 -1.69 42.53
N VAL A 60 7.89 -2.13 41.51
CA VAL A 60 7.24 -3.45 41.46
C VAL A 60 8.29 -4.58 41.40
N VAL A 61 9.33 -4.42 40.59
CA VAL A 61 10.44 -5.37 40.46
C VAL A 61 11.27 -5.45 41.76
N ALA A 62 11.53 -4.31 42.42
CA ALA A 62 12.27 -4.25 43.68
C ALA A 62 11.49 -4.88 44.85
N SER A 63 10.16 -4.69 44.91
CA SER A 63 9.30 -5.24 45.97
C SER A 63 9.21 -6.78 45.95
N ARG A 64 9.46 -7.44 44.81
CA ARG A 64 9.18 -8.89 44.65
C ARG A 64 10.38 -9.75 44.27
N ARG A 65 11.58 -9.17 44.23
CA ARG A 65 12.86 -9.91 44.09
C ARG A 65 13.12 -10.94 45.19
N SER A 66 12.37 -10.91 46.29
CA SER A 66 12.47 -11.87 47.41
C SER A 66 11.64 -13.15 47.23
N HIS A 67 10.74 -13.25 46.24
CA HIS A 67 9.83 -14.38 46.07
C HIS A 67 9.77 -14.84 44.60
N LEU A 68 10.71 -15.70 44.20
CA LEU A 68 10.74 -16.33 42.87
C LEU A 68 9.97 -17.66 42.88
N ASN A 69 8.84 -17.69 42.17
CA ASN A 69 8.33 -18.82 41.36
C ASN A 69 6.94 -18.45 40.80
N VAL A 70 6.90 -17.84 39.60
CA VAL A 70 5.68 -17.32 39.00
C VAL A 70 5.56 -17.85 37.56
N SER A 71 4.37 -18.35 37.19
CA SER A 71 4.10 -18.91 35.86
C SER A 71 4.04 -17.81 34.77
N PHE A 72 4.18 -18.17 33.49
CA PHE A 72 4.10 -17.21 32.37
C PHE A 72 2.75 -16.47 32.31
N GLU A 73 1.66 -17.14 32.70
CA GLU A 73 0.32 -16.54 32.77
C GLU A 73 0.19 -15.55 33.93
N ASP A 74 0.83 -15.82 35.07
CA ASP A 74 0.90 -14.87 36.18
C ASP A 74 1.80 -13.67 35.86
N LEU A 75 2.84 -13.84 35.04
CA LEU A 75 3.68 -12.75 34.53
C LEU A 75 2.89 -11.82 33.58
N VAL A 76 2.01 -12.38 32.74
CA VAL A 76 1.11 -11.62 31.86
C VAL A 76 0.01 -10.90 32.66
N ARG A 77 -0.54 -11.55 33.70
CA ARG A 77 -1.48 -10.93 34.64
C ARG A 77 -0.84 -9.76 35.41
N ASP A 78 0.42 -9.89 35.80
CA ASP A 78 1.15 -8.88 36.58
C ASP A 78 1.67 -7.71 35.71
N LEU A 79 1.91 -7.91 34.41
CA LEU A 79 2.16 -6.82 33.46
C LEU A 79 0.90 -5.97 33.21
N THR A 80 -0.28 -6.53 33.41
CA THR A 80 -1.56 -5.82 33.33
C THR A 80 -1.75 -4.83 34.50
N LEU A 81 -1.05 -5.04 35.63
CA LEU A 81 -1.13 -4.21 36.84
C LEU A 81 -0.31 -2.91 36.78
N VAL A 82 0.54 -2.70 35.77
CA VAL A 82 1.25 -1.43 35.54
C VAL A 82 0.38 -0.43 34.73
N GLY A 83 -0.91 -0.73 34.57
CA GLY A 83 -1.90 0.31 34.30
C GLY A 83 -1.98 0.80 32.86
N LEU A 84 -1.60 0.00 31.87
CA LEU A 84 -2.14 0.14 30.51
C LEU A 84 -2.89 -1.14 30.14
N GLY A 85 -3.98 -1.41 30.85
CA GLY A 85 -4.92 -2.45 30.45
C GLY A 85 -5.60 -2.09 29.12
N PRO A 86 -6.27 -3.05 28.46
CA PRO A 86 -7.02 -2.82 27.23
C PRO A 86 -7.99 -1.63 27.34
N ASN A 87 -8.58 -1.44 28.52
CA ASN A 87 -9.48 -0.33 28.82
C ASN A 87 -8.75 1.03 28.89
N HIS A 88 -7.51 1.09 29.35
CA HIS A 88 -6.72 2.33 29.38
C HIS A 88 -6.15 2.67 28.00
N VAL A 89 -5.78 1.65 27.21
CA VAL A 89 -5.43 1.82 25.79
C VAL A 89 -6.65 2.26 24.99
N GLN A 90 -7.83 1.66 25.22
CA GLN A 90 -9.09 2.09 24.63
C GLN A 90 -9.50 3.49 25.09
N GLN A 91 -9.31 3.84 26.36
CA GLN A 91 -9.58 5.19 26.86
C GLN A 91 -8.62 6.21 26.24
N LEU A 92 -7.32 5.91 26.15
CA LEU A 92 -6.34 6.75 25.46
C LEU A 92 -6.63 6.85 23.96
N GLN A 93 -7.04 5.77 23.31
CA GLN A 93 -7.49 5.77 21.91
C GLN A 93 -8.76 6.60 21.75
N THR A 94 -9.70 6.53 22.69
CA THR A 94 -10.93 7.34 22.70
C THR A 94 -10.61 8.81 22.91
N ASP A 95 -9.71 9.14 23.84
CA ASP A 95 -9.26 10.51 24.11
C ASP A 95 -8.45 11.07 22.92
N VAL A 96 -7.67 10.22 22.24
CA VAL A 96 -6.94 10.52 20.98
C VAL A 96 -7.90 10.70 19.79
N SER A 97 -8.94 9.88 19.68
CA SER A 97 -9.99 10.05 18.66
C SER A 97 -10.81 11.32 18.91
N ASN A 98 -11.10 11.65 20.17
CA ASN A 98 -11.76 12.90 20.56
C ASN A 98 -10.86 14.14 20.34
N LEU A 99 -9.55 13.92 20.23
CA LEU A 99 -8.53 14.92 19.93
C LEU A 99 -8.28 15.14 18.43
N ASN A 100 -8.80 14.27 17.57
CA ASN A 100 -8.69 14.46 16.12
C ASN A 100 -9.49 15.71 15.75
N GLU A 101 -8.81 16.85 15.73
CA GLU A 101 -9.30 18.02 15.02
C GLU A 101 -9.17 17.79 13.51
N SER A 102 -9.95 18.53 12.73
CA SER A 102 -10.11 18.45 11.26
C SER A 102 -8.84 18.50 10.37
N VAL A 103 -7.63 18.38 10.93
CA VAL A 103 -6.33 18.52 10.28
C VAL A 103 -5.27 17.51 10.77
N LEU A 104 -5.35 17.02 12.02
CA LEU A 104 -4.25 16.27 12.67
C LEU A 104 -4.77 14.95 13.25
N GLY A 105 -4.14 13.84 12.85
CA GLY A 105 -4.43 12.50 13.28
C GLY A 105 -3.39 12.05 14.29
N ILE A 106 -3.86 11.63 15.46
CA ILE A 106 -2.98 11.07 16.48
C ILE A 106 -3.25 9.57 16.53
N THR A 107 -2.20 8.75 16.47
CA THR A 107 -2.35 7.29 16.60
C THR A 107 -1.36 6.74 17.61
N LEU A 108 -1.85 5.90 18.52
CA LEU A 108 -1.03 5.18 19.49
C LEU A 108 -0.95 3.71 19.08
N GLN A 109 0.24 3.24 18.72
CA GLN A 109 0.45 1.84 18.37
C GLN A 109 0.70 1.03 19.65
N SER A 110 -0.06 -0.06 19.81
CA SER A 110 0.08 -0.98 20.94
C SER A 110 1.50 -1.55 21.03
N PRO A 111 2.07 -1.71 22.24
CA PRO A 111 3.37 -2.38 22.43
C PRO A 111 3.36 -3.86 22.07
N PHE A 112 2.22 -4.41 21.65
CA PHE A 112 2.07 -5.81 21.28
C PHE A 112 1.57 -5.90 19.84
N ARG A 113 2.44 -6.36 18.95
CA ARG A 113 2.07 -6.70 17.58
C ARG A 113 1.92 -8.20 17.45
N THR A 114 0.70 -8.65 17.16
CA THR A 114 0.47 -10.07 16.86
C THR A 114 1.07 -10.37 15.49
N LYS A 115 2.10 -11.21 15.47
CA LYS A 115 2.58 -11.84 14.24
C LYS A 115 2.06 -13.26 14.19
N GLU A 116 1.89 -13.73 12.97
CA GLU A 116 1.50 -15.10 12.66
C GLU A 116 2.64 -15.71 11.85
N ASP A 117 3.13 -16.88 12.28
CA ASP A 117 4.12 -17.63 11.52
C ASP A 117 3.48 -18.31 10.30
N ASP A 118 4.31 -19.03 9.54
CA ASP A 118 3.85 -19.70 8.33
C ASP A 118 2.97 -20.93 8.61
N GLU A 119 2.90 -21.38 9.88
CA GLU A 119 2.04 -22.46 10.38
C GLU A 119 0.72 -21.96 10.98
N GLY A 120 0.52 -20.64 11.06
CA GLY A 120 -0.68 -20.03 11.62
C GLY A 120 -0.60 -19.76 13.13
N ASN A 121 0.55 -20.01 13.76
CA ASN A 121 0.72 -19.73 15.19
C ASN A 121 0.88 -18.23 15.41
N LYS A 122 0.04 -17.67 16.27
CA LYS A 122 0.06 -16.26 16.64
C LYS A 122 0.97 -16.05 17.84
N TYR A 123 1.96 -15.18 17.70
CA TYR A 123 2.84 -14.74 18.77
C TYR A 123 2.83 -13.22 18.88
N GLN A 124 2.91 -12.71 20.11
CA GLN A 124 2.99 -11.28 20.35
C GLN A 124 4.45 -10.87 20.41
N LEU A 125 4.88 -10.04 19.46
CA LEU A 125 6.14 -9.33 19.60
C LEU A 125 5.92 -8.12 20.49
N LYS A 126 6.79 -8.00 21.52
CA LYS A 126 6.92 -6.80 22.31
C LYS A 126 7.66 -5.77 21.46
N GLU A 127 6.94 -4.74 21.03
CA GLU A 127 7.48 -3.58 20.34
C GLU A 127 7.47 -2.38 21.32
N ASP A 128 8.27 -1.36 21.02
CA ASP A 128 8.23 -0.11 21.77
C ASP A 128 6.86 0.57 21.56
N ILE A 129 6.36 1.25 22.61
CA ILE A 129 5.17 2.09 22.47
C ILE A 129 5.52 3.25 21.54
N GLU A 130 4.84 3.34 20.40
CA GLU A 130 5.04 4.37 19.40
C GLU A 130 3.81 5.28 19.32
N LEU A 131 4.02 6.58 19.58
CA LEU A 131 3.03 7.62 19.29
C LEU A 131 3.37 8.24 17.94
N LYS A 132 2.42 8.22 17.00
CA LYS A 132 2.55 8.91 15.71
C LYS A 132 1.62 10.12 15.66
N LEU A 133 2.20 11.26 15.29
CA LEU A 133 1.48 12.47 14.95
C LEU A 133 1.48 12.59 13.42
N ILE A 134 0.31 12.53 12.81
CA ILE A 134 0.14 12.44 11.37
C ILE A 134 -0.68 13.63 10.89
N CYS A 135 -0.17 14.36 9.91
CA CYS A 135 -0.97 15.39 9.24
C CYS A 135 -1.95 14.69 8.28
N LEU A 136 -3.25 14.78 8.55
CA LEU A 136 -4.29 14.14 7.73
C LEU A 136 -4.74 15.01 6.55
N LYS A 137 -4.38 16.30 6.57
CA LYS A 137 -4.75 17.29 5.55
C LYS A 137 -3.51 17.82 4.80
N PRO A 138 -3.20 17.27 3.61
CA PRO A 138 -2.05 17.71 2.80
C PRO A 138 -2.05 19.19 2.45
N ALA A 139 -3.22 19.84 2.40
CA ALA A 139 -3.34 21.28 2.14
C ALA A 139 -2.50 22.17 3.08
N VAL A 140 -2.25 21.73 4.32
CA VAL A 140 -1.46 22.51 5.29
C VAL A 140 -0.04 22.71 4.80
N THR A 141 0.60 21.66 4.26
CA THR A 141 1.94 21.74 3.71
C THR A 141 1.92 22.37 2.32
N PHE A 142 0.92 22.06 1.50
CA PHE A 142 0.85 22.61 0.15
C PHE A 142 0.65 24.13 0.09
N LYS A 143 0.11 24.73 1.16
CA LYS A 143 -0.02 26.19 1.29
C LYS A 143 1.30 26.95 1.14
N CYS A 144 2.45 26.35 1.44
CA CYS A 144 3.75 27.01 1.23
C CYS A 144 4.04 27.35 -0.24
N THR A 145 3.33 26.73 -1.18
CA THR A 145 3.48 27.01 -2.61
C THR A 145 2.83 28.32 -3.05
N THR A 146 2.04 28.97 -2.19
CA THR A 146 1.37 30.25 -2.53
C THR A 146 2.34 31.40 -2.72
N ASP A 147 3.58 31.28 -2.24
CA ASP A 147 4.63 32.30 -2.44
C ASP A 147 5.23 32.24 -3.85
N ALA A 148 4.98 31.14 -4.59
CA ALA A 148 5.40 31.02 -5.97
C ALA A 148 4.48 31.83 -6.90
N HIS A 149 5.05 32.45 -7.93
CA HIS A 149 4.28 33.18 -8.94
C HIS A 149 3.30 32.26 -9.71
N SER A 150 3.71 31.01 -9.97
CA SER A 150 2.89 30.01 -10.64
C SER A 150 3.33 28.60 -10.24
N VAL A 151 2.36 27.71 -10.01
CA VAL A 151 2.57 26.30 -9.70
C VAL A 151 1.91 25.46 -10.77
N ILE A 152 2.71 24.66 -11.50
CA ILE A 152 2.20 23.73 -12.51
C ILE A 152 2.39 22.31 -11.97
N MET A 153 1.29 21.58 -11.83
CA MET A 153 1.29 20.18 -11.43
C MET A 153 1.02 19.31 -12.65
N ALA A 154 1.96 18.41 -12.98
CA ALA A 154 1.85 17.49 -14.11
C ALA A 154 2.19 16.06 -13.67
N SER A 155 1.33 15.11 -14.04
CA SER A 155 1.54 13.67 -13.81
C SER A 155 0.68 12.86 -14.77
N GLY A 156 1.22 11.72 -15.22
CA GLY A 156 0.49 10.77 -16.06
C GLY A 156 -0.59 9.96 -15.31
N THR A 157 -0.68 10.07 -13.98
CA THR A 157 -1.62 9.30 -13.14
C THR A 157 -2.45 10.16 -12.18
N LEU A 158 -2.54 11.48 -12.44
CA LEU A 158 -3.21 12.45 -11.57
C LEU A 158 -4.76 12.39 -11.62
N SER A 159 -5.34 11.68 -12.59
CA SER A 159 -6.79 11.58 -12.74
C SER A 159 -7.43 10.69 -11.66
N PRO A 160 -8.58 11.08 -11.07
CA PRO A 160 -9.36 12.29 -11.32
C PRO A 160 -8.79 13.56 -10.65
N LEU A 161 -8.79 14.69 -11.39
CA LEU A 161 -8.16 15.96 -10.97
C LEU A 161 -8.93 16.70 -9.86
N ALA A 162 -10.26 16.54 -9.82
CA ALA A 162 -11.12 17.22 -8.84
C ALA A 162 -10.78 16.83 -7.40
N SER A 163 -10.55 15.54 -7.13
CA SER A 163 -10.20 15.06 -5.79
C SER A 163 -8.82 15.55 -5.34
N SER A 164 -7.83 15.53 -6.25
CA SER A 164 -6.47 16.02 -5.97
C SER A 164 -6.46 17.52 -5.63
N THR A 165 -7.27 18.32 -6.34
CA THR A 165 -7.42 19.77 -6.07
C THR A 165 -7.97 20.03 -4.68
N LEU A 166 -9.00 19.28 -4.27
CA LEU A 166 -9.64 19.42 -2.96
C LEU A 166 -8.73 18.97 -1.82
N GLU A 167 -7.99 17.87 -2.00
CA GLU A 167 -7.05 17.37 -0.98
C GLU A 167 -5.88 18.35 -0.72
N LEU A 168 -5.44 19.05 -1.77
CA LEU A 168 -4.40 20.08 -1.68
C LEU A 168 -4.93 21.44 -1.21
N GLY A 169 -6.25 21.65 -1.21
CA GLY A 169 -6.91 22.85 -0.69
C GLY A 169 -6.61 24.13 -1.47
N ILE A 170 -6.08 24.04 -2.69
CA ILE A 170 -5.80 25.19 -3.57
C ILE A 170 -6.47 24.92 -4.92
N PRO A 171 -7.32 25.84 -5.43
CA PRO A 171 -7.96 25.66 -6.73
C PRO A 171 -6.94 25.81 -7.87
N PHE A 172 -6.89 24.83 -8.77
CA PHE A 172 -6.16 24.94 -10.04
C PHE A 172 -7.04 25.58 -11.11
N ALA A 173 -6.65 26.77 -11.58
CA ALA A 173 -7.41 27.54 -12.56
C ALA A 173 -7.49 26.86 -13.94
N THR A 174 -6.43 26.16 -14.34
CA THR A 174 -6.38 25.38 -15.57
C THR A 174 -6.20 23.92 -15.22
N GLN A 175 -7.12 23.07 -15.70
CA GLN A 175 -7.05 21.63 -15.57
C GLN A 175 -7.15 21.02 -16.96
N LEU A 176 -6.19 20.18 -17.30
CA LEU A 176 -6.13 19.50 -18.58
C LEU A 176 -5.90 18.01 -18.34
N SER A 177 -6.75 17.18 -18.94
CA SER A 177 -6.54 15.75 -19.07
C SER A 177 -6.47 15.42 -20.54
N VAL A 178 -5.36 14.83 -20.98
CA VAL A 178 -5.13 14.47 -22.38
C VAL A 178 -5.19 12.96 -22.50
N ASN A 179 -5.72 12.47 -23.62
CA ASN A 179 -5.70 11.05 -23.93
C ASN A 179 -4.25 10.56 -24.11
N HIS A 180 -4.06 9.26 -23.90
CA HIS A 180 -2.76 8.63 -24.11
C HIS A 180 -2.34 8.74 -25.58
N VAL A 181 -1.03 8.89 -25.82
CA VAL A 181 -0.48 9.16 -27.16
C VAL A 181 -0.47 7.93 -28.07
N VAL A 182 -0.75 6.74 -27.52
CA VAL A 182 -0.66 5.46 -28.23
C VAL A 182 -2.02 5.02 -28.73
N PRO A 183 -2.14 4.60 -30.00
CA PRO A 183 -3.36 4.05 -30.55
C PRO A 183 -3.83 2.79 -29.80
N GLN A 184 -5.13 2.54 -29.74
CA GLN A 184 -5.68 1.41 -28.98
C GLN A 184 -5.24 0.06 -29.56
N GLU A 185 -5.04 -0.02 -30.87
CA GLU A 185 -4.57 -1.20 -31.58
C GLU A 185 -3.14 -1.64 -31.20
N HIS A 186 -2.35 -0.75 -30.58
CA HIS A 186 -1.02 -1.05 -30.09
C HIS A 186 -1.00 -1.54 -28.64
N VAL A 187 -2.16 -1.58 -27.97
CA VAL A 187 -2.28 -1.99 -26.58
C VAL A 187 -3.29 -3.12 -26.47
N PHE A 188 -2.81 -4.30 -26.10
CA PHE A 188 -3.68 -5.38 -25.66
C PHE A 188 -3.83 -5.31 -24.14
N ALA A 189 -5.01 -5.02 -23.60
CA ALA A 189 -5.25 -5.08 -22.16
C ALA A 189 -6.26 -6.19 -21.83
N ALA A 190 -6.04 -6.98 -20.79
CA ALA A 190 -7.00 -7.99 -20.35
C ALA A 190 -6.99 -8.15 -18.83
N ALA A 191 -8.17 -8.37 -18.25
CA ALA A 191 -8.28 -8.80 -16.86
C ALA A 191 -8.41 -10.33 -16.79
N ILE A 192 -7.61 -10.96 -15.94
CA ILE A 192 -7.55 -12.42 -15.78
C ILE A 192 -8.09 -12.76 -14.39
N GLU A 193 -9.24 -13.42 -14.34
CA GLU A 193 -9.87 -13.82 -13.08
C GLU A 193 -9.46 -15.22 -12.62
N ARG A 194 -9.03 -16.08 -13.55
CA ARG A 194 -8.65 -17.48 -13.31
C ARG A 194 -7.81 -18.03 -14.46
N HIS A 195 -7.16 -19.18 -14.28
CA HIS A 195 -6.43 -19.86 -15.37
C HIS A 195 -7.38 -20.48 -16.40
N SER A 196 -8.26 -21.38 -15.96
CA SER A 196 -9.26 -22.07 -16.79
C SER A 196 -10.65 -22.02 -16.16
N ALA A 197 -11.70 -22.37 -16.90
CA ALA A 197 -13.08 -22.41 -16.38
C ALA A 197 -13.26 -23.29 -15.13
N GLU A 198 -12.47 -24.36 -15.02
CA GLU A 198 -12.44 -25.29 -13.88
C GLU A 198 -11.66 -24.74 -12.67
N SER A 199 -10.85 -23.70 -12.89
CA SER A 199 -10.03 -23.09 -11.85
C SER A 199 -10.86 -22.18 -10.95
N ASN A 200 -10.50 -22.12 -9.67
CA ASN A 200 -11.07 -21.15 -8.74
C ASN A 200 -10.71 -19.72 -9.15
N LEU A 201 -11.63 -18.79 -8.90
CA LEU A 201 -11.37 -17.36 -9.01
C LEU A 201 -10.17 -16.95 -8.15
N LEU A 202 -9.30 -16.11 -8.72
CA LEU A 202 -8.13 -15.53 -8.08
C LEU A 202 -8.52 -14.25 -7.33
N GLU A 203 -9.23 -14.42 -6.21
CA GLU A 203 -9.50 -13.32 -5.29
C GLU A 203 -8.25 -13.04 -4.46
N LEU A 204 -7.34 -12.20 -4.93
CA LEU A 204 -6.00 -12.01 -4.33
C LEU A 204 -6.00 -11.14 -3.05
N ASN A 205 -6.96 -11.36 -2.16
CA ASN A 205 -7.06 -10.75 -0.84
C ASN A 205 -6.26 -11.54 0.23
N PHE A 206 -6.05 -10.94 1.41
CA PHE A 206 -5.23 -11.55 2.48
C PHE A 206 -5.70 -12.97 2.87
N THR A 207 -7.02 -13.15 3.03
CA THR A 207 -7.63 -14.43 3.41
C THR A 207 -7.37 -15.51 2.37
N SER A 208 -7.57 -15.21 1.10
CA SER A 208 -7.39 -16.19 0.02
C SER A 208 -5.93 -16.61 -0.16
N TRP A 209 -4.97 -15.68 0.02
CA TRP A 209 -3.53 -16.00 0.03
C TRP A 209 -3.13 -16.92 1.20
N ARG A 210 -3.89 -16.92 2.29
CA ARG A 210 -3.69 -17.82 3.43
C ARG A 210 -4.35 -19.17 3.18
N ASP A 211 -5.63 -19.18 2.88
CA ASP A 211 -6.48 -20.37 2.95
C ASP A 211 -6.37 -21.25 1.68
N ASN A 212 -6.05 -20.67 0.52
CA ASN A 212 -5.95 -21.38 -0.77
C ASN A 212 -4.56 -21.31 -1.40
N ARG A 213 -3.52 -21.10 -0.57
CA ARG A 213 -2.15 -20.77 -0.97
C ARG A 213 -1.63 -21.63 -2.13
N GLN A 214 -1.57 -22.95 -1.97
CA GLN A 214 -0.96 -23.83 -2.97
C GLN A 214 -1.74 -23.85 -4.30
N LYS A 215 -3.08 -23.86 -4.24
CA LYS A 215 -3.92 -23.84 -5.45
C LYS A 215 -3.72 -22.55 -6.23
N TYR A 216 -3.65 -21.41 -5.54
CA TYR A 216 -3.41 -20.11 -6.15
C TYR A 216 -2.00 -20.01 -6.73
N HIS A 217 -0.99 -20.48 -5.99
CA HIS A 217 0.39 -20.48 -6.49
C HIS A 217 0.53 -21.30 -7.76
N ASN A 218 -0.01 -22.53 -7.80
CA ASN A 218 0.04 -23.37 -9.01
C ASN A 218 -0.72 -22.71 -10.17
N GLN A 219 -1.89 -22.14 -9.91
CA GLN A 219 -2.68 -21.45 -10.92
C GLN A 219 -1.94 -20.24 -11.51
N LEU A 220 -1.33 -19.40 -10.66
CA LEU A 220 -0.51 -18.27 -11.08
C LEU A 220 0.73 -18.73 -11.85
N GLY A 221 1.33 -19.88 -11.49
CA GLY A 221 2.44 -20.47 -12.22
C GLY A 221 2.08 -20.75 -13.66
N ARG A 222 0.96 -21.44 -13.88
CA ARG A 222 0.43 -21.73 -15.23
C ARG A 222 0.11 -20.46 -16.01
N ILE A 223 -0.48 -19.45 -15.37
CA ILE A 223 -0.76 -18.17 -16.03
C ILE A 223 0.54 -17.49 -16.48
N ILE A 224 1.59 -17.48 -15.64
CA ILE A 224 2.88 -16.90 -16.03
C ILE A 224 3.57 -17.73 -17.12
N GLU A 225 3.47 -19.06 -17.08
CA GLU A 225 3.94 -19.94 -18.16
C GLU A 225 3.29 -19.59 -19.50
N ASP A 226 1.97 -19.42 -19.53
CA ASP A 226 1.23 -19.02 -20.73
C ASP A 226 1.67 -17.62 -21.22
N ILE A 227 1.87 -16.67 -20.30
CA ILE A 227 2.32 -15.30 -20.61
C ILE A 227 3.75 -15.28 -21.17
N CYS A 228 4.59 -16.27 -20.86
CA CYS A 228 5.94 -16.38 -21.43
C CYS A 228 5.96 -16.57 -22.97
N LEU A 229 4.80 -16.76 -23.62
CA LEU A 229 4.68 -16.68 -25.08
C LEU A 229 5.05 -15.30 -25.64
N VAL A 230 4.90 -14.24 -24.84
CA VAL A 230 5.24 -12.87 -25.26
C VAL A 230 6.77 -12.76 -25.40
N PRO A 231 7.32 -12.27 -26.52
CA PRO A 231 8.76 -12.15 -26.73
C PRO A 231 9.36 -11.09 -25.80
N HIS A 232 10.70 -11.06 -25.73
CA HIS A 232 11.43 -10.00 -25.05
C HIS A 232 11.08 -9.89 -23.55
N GLY A 233 11.06 -8.66 -23.02
CA GLY A 233 10.90 -8.33 -21.61
C GLY A 233 9.45 -8.38 -21.11
N ILE A 234 9.26 -9.11 -20.02
CA ILE A 234 8.02 -9.16 -19.24
C ILE A 234 8.27 -8.57 -17.85
N LEU A 235 7.41 -7.66 -17.41
CA LEU A 235 7.42 -7.08 -16.08
C LEU A 235 6.25 -7.63 -15.27
N VAL A 236 6.52 -8.25 -14.12
CA VAL A 236 5.49 -8.78 -13.20
C VAL A 236 5.51 -7.98 -11.91
N PHE A 237 4.49 -7.17 -11.69
CA PHE A 237 4.33 -6.37 -10.48
C PHE A 237 3.42 -7.07 -9.46
N MET A 238 3.90 -7.13 -8.21
CA MET A 238 3.14 -7.67 -7.08
C MET A 238 3.06 -6.65 -5.93
N PRO A 239 2.03 -6.70 -5.06
CA PRO A 239 1.89 -5.77 -3.95
C PRO A 239 3.04 -5.75 -2.93
N THR A 240 3.71 -6.88 -2.69
CA THR A 240 4.77 -6.97 -1.68
C THR A 240 5.84 -7.99 -2.07
N LYS A 241 7.09 -7.72 -1.67
CA LYS A 241 8.21 -8.65 -1.89
C LYS A 241 8.02 -10.00 -1.22
N ARG A 242 7.49 -10.03 0.01
CA ARG A 242 7.21 -11.28 0.73
C ARG A 242 6.30 -12.23 -0.09
N ARG A 243 5.34 -11.69 -0.84
CA ARG A 243 4.49 -12.50 -1.72
C ARG A 243 5.27 -13.05 -2.92
N ILE A 244 6.16 -12.26 -3.52
CA ILE A 244 7.05 -12.72 -4.60
C ILE A 244 7.90 -13.90 -4.09
N GLU A 245 8.58 -13.73 -2.96
CA GLU A 245 9.46 -14.76 -2.39
C GLU A 245 8.73 -16.07 -2.11
N LYS A 246 7.54 -15.99 -1.49
CA LYS A 246 6.69 -17.16 -1.21
C LYS A 246 6.20 -17.85 -2.49
N LEU A 247 5.82 -17.06 -3.49
CA LEU A 247 5.34 -17.58 -4.77
C LEU A 247 6.47 -18.30 -5.52
N ILE A 248 7.65 -17.67 -5.61
CA ILE A 248 8.84 -18.26 -6.24
C ILE A 248 9.30 -19.53 -5.51
N ALA A 249 9.30 -19.53 -4.17
CA ALA A 249 9.63 -20.73 -3.39
C ALA A 249 8.67 -21.88 -3.71
N SER A 250 7.37 -21.61 -3.70
CA SER A 250 6.35 -22.60 -4.05
C SER A 250 6.47 -23.11 -5.48
N TRP A 251 6.82 -22.24 -6.44
CA TRP A 251 7.07 -22.64 -7.83
C TRP A 251 8.34 -23.46 -8.04
N ARG A 252 9.35 -23.31 -7.19
CA ARG A 252 10.53 -24.19 -7.19
C ARG A 252 10.16 -25.60 -6.75
N GLU A 253 9.26 -25.72 -5.77
CA GLU A 253 8.76 -27.01 -5.28
C GLU A 253 7.81 -27.68 -6.27
N SER A 254 6.89 -26.93 -6.89
CA SER A 254 5.90 -27.48 -7.83
C SER A 254 6.41 -27.63 -9.27
N GLY A 255 7.61 -27.14 -9.58
CA GLY A 255 8.26 -27.26 -10.89
C GLY A 255 7.99 -26.12 -11.86
N HIS A 256 7.01 -25.24 -11.58
CA HIS A 256 6.69 -24.07 -12.42
C HIS A 256 7.89 -23.15 -12.65
N TYR A 257 8.75 -22.98 -11.62
CA TYR A 257 9.94 -22.12 -11.74
C TYR A 257 10.90 -22.62 -12.83
N ASN A 258 11.05 -23.94 -12.97
CA ASN A 258 11.94 -24.51 -13.98
C ASN A 258 11.37 -24.34 -15.39
N ILE A 259 10.05 -24.46 -15.55
CA ILE A 259 9.38 -24.20 -16.82
C ILE A 259 9.58 -22.73 -17.22
N ILE A 260 9.24 -21.80 -16.32
CA ILE A 260 9.41 -20.36 -16.57
C ILE A 260 10.87 -20.03 -16.90
N ARG A 261 11.84 -20.57 -16.15
CA ARG A 261 13.27 -20.35 -16.38
C ARG A 261 13.76 -20.88 -17.72
N ASN A 262 13.18 -21.98 -18.23
CA ASN A 262 13.51 -22.51 -19.54
C ASN A 262 12.92 -21.68 -20.68
N LEU A 263 11.83 -20.95 -20.42
CA LEU A 263 11.20 -20.05 -21.38
C LEU A 263 11.84 -18.66 -21.38
N LYS A 264 12.19 -18.13 -20.19
CA LYS A 264 12.73 -16.77 -20.00
C LYS A 264 13.74 -16.70 -18.87
N GLN A 265 14.73 -15.83 -18.99
CA GLN A 265 15.64 -15.54 -17.89
C GLN A 265 14.88 -14.81 -16.75
N VAL A 266 14.89 -15.39 -15.55
CA VAL A 266 14.13 -14.88 -14.40
C VAL A 266 14.97 -13.94 -13.55
N PHE A 267 14.44 -12.75 -13.28
CA PHE A 267 14.99 -11.74 -12.40
C PHE A 267 13.98 -11.36 -11.30
N ILE A 268 14.47 -11.02 -10.12
CA ILE A 268 13.64 -10.65 -8.96
C ILE A 268 14.24 -9.41 -8.32
N GLU A 269 13.40 -8.43 -7.98
CA GLU A 269 13.83 -7.21 -7.29
C GLU A 269 14.56 -7.54 -5.95
N PRO A 270 15.77 -7.00 -5.71
CA PRO A 270 16.52 -7.18 -4.47
C PRO A 270 15.86 -6.45 -3.29
N ASN A 271 16.40 -6.62 -2.08
CA ASN A 271 15.83 -5.97 -0.90
C ASN A 271 16.12 -4.47 -0.93
N GLN A 272 15.27 -3.65 -0.31
CA GLN A 272 15.39 -2.19 -0.35
C GLN A 272 16.74 -1.65 0.16
N ARG A 273 17.49 -2.46 0.92
CA ARG A 273 18.79 -2.10 1.50
C ARG A 273 19.95 -2.21 0.52
N ASP A 274 19.76 -2.89 -0.62
CA ASP A 274 20.83 -3.24 -1.55
C ASP A 274 20.65 -2.47 -2.86
N GLN A 275 21.08 -1.20 -2.88
CA GLN A 275 20.87 -0.32 -4.04
C GLN A 275 21.73 -0.69 -5.24
N ASP A 276 22.98 -1.09 -4.99
CA ASP A 276 23.93 -1.44 -6.04
C ASP A 276 23.46 -2.70 -6.78
N ASP A 277 22.94 -3.68 -6.04
CA ASP A 277 22.32 -4.91 -6.58
C ASP A 277 21.12 -4.62 -7.49
N LEU A 278 20.32 -3.59 -7.18
CA LEU A 278 19.14 -3.25 -7.99
C LEU A 278 19.53 -2.78 -9.38
N HIS A 279 20.53 -1.90 -9.46
CA HIS A 279 20.97 -1.37 -10.74
C HIS A 279 21.56 -2.47 -11.62
N GLU A 280 22.38 -3.35 -11.04
CA GLU A 280 22.97 -4.49 -11.76
C GLU A 280 21.88 -5.44 -12.27
N ILE A 281 20.93 -5.86 -11.43
CA ILE A 281 19.83 -6.76 -11.84
C ILE A 281 19.02 -6.15 -12.99
N VAL A 282 18.74 -4.85 -12.94
CA VAL A 282 17.99 -4.17 -13.99
C VAL A 282 18.78 -4.09 -15.29
N GLN A 283 20.09 -3.84 -15.23
CA GLN A 283 20.94 -3.86 -16.41
C GLN A 283 20.98 -5.24 -17.04
N GLN A 284 21.16 -6.29 -16.25
CA GLN A 284 21.15 -7.67 -16.73
C GLN A 284 19.79 -8.05 -17.32
N TYR A 285 18.70 -7.66 -16.68
CA TYR A 285 17.36 -7.83 -17.23
C TYR A 285 17.22 -7.16 -18.60
N LYS A 286 17.67 -5.91 -18.74
CA LYS A 286 17.57 -5.16 -20.01
C LYS A 286 18.33 -5.85 -21.14
N ILE A 287 19.56 -6.29 -20.87
CA ILE A 287 20.37 -7.04 -21.84
C ILE A 287 19.63 -8.31 -22.31
N GLN A 288 19.05 -9.06 -21.37
CA GLN A 288 18.34 -10.30 -21.71
C GLN A 288 16.99 -10.03 -22.39
N ALA A 289 16.30 -8.95 -22.05
CA ALA A 289 15.04 -8.57 -22.68
C ALA A 289 15.21 -8.21 -24.17
N GLU A 290 16.38 -7.75 -24.60
CA GLU A 290 16.67 -7.51 -26.03
C GLU A 290 16.87 -8.80 -26.85
N THR A 291 17.04 -9.95 -26.19
CA THR A 291 17.14 -11.25 -26.87
C THR A 291 15.76 -11.78 -27.27
N GLU A 292 15.72 -12.70 -28.24
CA GLU A 292 14.48 -13.39 -28.65
C GLU A 292 13.87 -14.22 -27.51
N THR A 293 14.70 -14.89 -26.70
CA THR A 293 14.24 -15.61 -25.50
C THR A 293 13.63 -14.66 -24.47
N GLY A 294 14.22 -13.47 -24.34
CA GLY A 294 13.75 -12.44 -23.45
C GLY A 294 13.96 -12.74 -21.97
N ALA A 295 13.34 -11.91 -21.13
CA ALA A 295 13.50 -11.96 -19.69
C ALA A 295 12.21 -11.63 -18.96
N ILE A 296 12.07 -12.12 -17.72
CA ILE A 296 10.95 -11.81 -16.85
C ILE A 296 11.46 -11.24 -15.53
N LEU A 297 10.96 -10.07 -15.13
CA LEU A 297 11.34 -9.38 -13.91
C LEU A 297 10.16 -9.28 -12.94
N PHE A 298 10.30 -9.91 -11.77
CA PHE A 298 9.36 -9.77 -10.67
C PHE A 298 9.74 -8.57 -9.79
N ALA A 299 8.81 -7.61 -9.68
CA ALA A 299 9.00 -6.35 -8.99
C ALA A 299 7.83 -6.01 -8.06
N VAL A 300 8.05 -5.08 -7.14
CA VAL A 300 7.08 -4.64 -6.15
C VAL A 300 6.41 -3.34 -6.59
N MET A 301 5.09 -3.26 -6.47
CA MET A 301 4.33 -2.02 -6.62
C MET A 301 4.65 -1.06 -5.47
N ARG A 302 4.78 0.24 -5.74
CA ARG A 302 5.32 1.25 -4.79
C ARG A 302 6.80 1.01 -4.45
N GLY A 303 7.48 0.19 -5.26
CA GLY A 303 8.93 -0.01 -5.23
C GLY A 303 9.63 0.92 -6.20
N LYS A 304 10.97 0.95 -6.12
CA LYS A 304 11.81 1.79 -6.97
C LYS A 304 11.61 1.51 -8.47
N LEU A 305 11.41 0.25 -8.83
CA LEU A 305 11.15 -0.19 -10.20
C LEU A 305 9.83 0.35 -10.77
N SER A 306 8.83 0.58 -9.92
CA SER A 306 7.53 1.12 -10.34
C SER A 306 7.50 2.66 -10.46
N GLU A 307 8.51 3.36 -9.92
CA GLU A 307 8.52 4.83 -9.84
C GLU A 307 9.62 5.47 -10.71
N GLY A 308 10.86 4.98 -10.64
CA GLY A 308 12.03 5.70 -11.15
C GLY A 308 12.76 5.08 -12.34
N ILE A 309 12.46 3.83 -12.70
CA ILE A 309 13.19 3.12 -13.75
C ILE A 309 12.40 3.12 -15.05
N GLU A 310 13.11 3.40 -16.14
CA GLU A 310 12.56 3.43 -17.49
C GLU A 310 12.81 2.10 -18.20
N PHE A 311 11.73 1.51 -18.69
CA PHE A 311 11.70 0.38 -19.60
C PHE A 311 11.12 0.90 -20.93
N ARG A 312 11.85 0.71 -22.02
CA ARG A 312 11.48 1.13 -23.38
C ARG A 312 11.39 -0.09 -24.28
N ASP A 313 10.46 -0.08 -25.22
CA ASP A 313 10.42 -1.05 -26.30
C ASP A 313 10.44 -2.51 -25.79
N ASN A 314 11.44 -3.28 -26.22
CA ASN A 314 11.60 -4.69 -25.90
C ASN A 314 11.76 -4.96 -24.40
N HIS A 315 12.11 -3.94 -23.61
CA HIS A 315 12.21 -4.09 -22.17
C HIS A 315 10.87 -4.30 -21.46
N ALA A 316 9.71 -4.11 -22.11
CA ALA A 316 8.40 -4.24 -21.46
C ALA A 316 7.24 -4.59 -22.42
N ARG A 317 7.40 -5.63 -23.25
CA ARG A 317 6.34 -6.10 -24.18
C ARG A 317 5.13 -6.69 -23.49
N ALA A 318 5.29 -7.21 -22.28
CA ALA A 318 4.17 -7.49 -21.39
C ALA A 318 4.38 -6.89 -20.01
N LEU A 319 3.31 -6.32 -19.47
CA LEU A 319 3.22 -5.89 -18.09
C LEU A 319 2.07 -6.62 -17.39
N VAL A 320 2.41 -7.34 -16.34
CA VAL A 320 1.51 -8.18 -15.58
C VAL A 320 1.38 -7.62 -14.17
N THR A 321 0.16 -7.47 -13.68
CA THR A 321 -0.09 -7.15 -12.27
C THR A 321 -0.74 -8.33 -11.58
N ILE A 322 -0.14 -8.85 -10.51
CA ILE A 322 -0.75 -9.91 -9.70
C ILE A 322 -1.36 -9.28 -8.45
N GLY A 323 -2.64 -8.96 -8.55
CA GLY A 323 -3.44 -8.34 -7.50
C GLY A 323 -3.33 -6.83 -7.41
N ILE A 324 -4.18 -6.23 -6.57
CA ILE A 324 -4.27 -4.78 -6.35
C ILE A 324 -3.49 -4.40 -5.07
N PRO A 325 -2.64 -3.34 -5.09
CA PRO A 325 -1.74 -2.98 -3.98
C PRO A 325 -2.45 -2.13 -2.91
N PHE A 326 -3.47 -2.73 -2.30
CA PHE A 326 -4.12 -2.19 -1.12
C PHE A 326 -3.16 -2.15 0.07
N ALA A 327 -3.11 -1.02 0.75
CA ALA A 327 -2.32 -0.87 1.97
C ALA A 327 -2.92 -1.71 3.11
N PRO A 328 -2.11 -2.25 4.04
CA PRO A 328 -2.63 -3.04 5.15
C PRO A 328 -3.61 -2.23 6.00
N THR A 329 -4.80 -2.78 6.26
CA THR A 329 -5.82 -2.11 7.09
C THR A 329 -5.48 -2.07 8.57
N GLU A 330 -4.48 -2.83 8.99
CA GLU A 330 -3.95 -2.84 10.36
C GLU A 330 -3.06 -1.61 10.66
N ASP A 331 -2.72 -0.81 9.65
CA ASP A 331 -2.02 0.46 9.85
C ASP A 331 -2.99 1.50 10.40
N LEU A 332 -2.82 1.85 11.68
CA LEU A 332 -3.64 2.85 12.37
C LEU A 332 -3.60 4.22 11.68
N SER A 333 -2.47 4.57 11.07
CA SER A 333 -2.29 5.83 10.32
C SER A 333 -3.21 5.90 9.12
N LEU A 334 -3.31 4.78 8.40
CA LEU A 334 -4.18 4.63 7.24
C LEU A 334 -5.65 4.68 7.68
N THR A 335 -6.00 3.98 8.76
CA THR A 335 -7.37 3.96 9.30
C THR A 335 -7.81 5.36 9.72
N ALA A 336 -6.97 6.08 10.47
CA ALA A 336 -7.25 7.47 10.86
C ALA A 336 -7.44 8.39 9.64
N LYS A 337 -6.61 8.26 8.60
CA LYS A 337 -6.76 9.04 7.37
C LYS A 337 -8.04 8.67 6.61
N ARG A 338 -8.44 7.40 6.59
CA ARG A 338 -9.69 6.96 5.95
C ARG A 338 -10.92 7.48 6.69
N GLU A 339 -10.92 7.46 8.02
CA GLU A 339 -11.99 8.00 8.86
C GLU A 339 -12.13 9.51 8.64
N TYR A 340 -11.02 10.25 8.72
CA TYR A 340 -11.00 11.68 8.40
C TYR A 340 -11.58 11.97 7.02
N GLN A 341 -11.18 11.19 6.02
CA GLN A 341 -11.63 11.35 4.65
C GLN A 341 -13.13 11.09 4.49
N HIS A 342 -13.67 10.12 5.22
CA HIS A 342 -15.10 9.82 5.27
C HIS A 342 -15.90 10.98 5.91
N GLU A 343 -15.40 11.55 7.01
CA GLU A 343 -16.04 12.68 7.70
C GLU A 343 -16.15 13.92 6.80
N ILE A 344 -15.06 14.29 6.11
CA ILE A 344 -15.06 15.47 5.23
C ILE A 344 -15.88 15.26 3.95
N ALA A 345 -15.99 14.02 3.45
CA ALA A 345 -16.83 13.69 2.29
C ALA A 345 -18.32 13.87 2.61
N GLY A 346 -18.74 13.59 3.85
CA GLY A 346 -20.11 13.89 4.31
C GLY A 346 -20.48 15.38 4.26
N ALA A 347 -19.48 16.28 4.23
CA ALA A 347 -19.68 17.71 4.13
C ALA A 347 -19.56 18.27 2.70
N ASN A 348 -19.00 17.52 1.75
CA ASN A 348 -18.81 17.96 0.36
C ASN A 348 -18.75 16.77 -0.59
N GLU A 349 -19.76 16.65 -1.47
CA GLU A 349 -19.91 15.56 -2.44
C GLU A 349 -18.76 15.43 -3.45
N ASN A 350 -17.94 16.48 -3.62
CA ASN A 350 -16.78 16.43 -4.52
C ASN A 350 -15.54 15.78 -3.88
N ILE A 351 -15.57 15.53 -2.57
CA ILE A 351 -14.48 14.88 -1.85
C ILE A 351 -14.73 13.37 -1.88
N LEU A 352 -13.69 12.61 -2.24
CA LEU A 352 -13.74 11.15 -2.21
C LEU A 352 -14.02 10.67 -0.77
N ASP A 353 -14.98 9.76 -0.63
CA ASP A 353 -15.20 9.01 0.61
C ASP A 353 -13.92 8.23 1.01
N GLY A 354 -13.78 7.89 2.30
CA GLY A 354 -12.66 7.11 2.82
C GLY A 354 -12.43 5.77 2.11
N TRP A 355 -13.46 5.08 1.62
CA TRP A 355 -13.27 3.89 0.78
C TRP A 355 -12.79 4.25 -0.62
N GLU A 356 -13.36 5.28 -1.24
CA GLU A 356 -12.94 5.73 -2.57
C GLU A 356 -11.52 6.27 -2.60
N TRP A 357 -11.11 7.01 -1.57
CA TRP A 357 -9.73 7.46 -1.38
C TRP A 357 -8.78 6.27 -1.22
N TYR A 358 -9.18 5.26 -0.45
CA TYR A 358 -8.39 4.06 -0.25
C TYR A 358 -8.21 3.26 -1.55
N CYS A 359 -9.27 3.09 -2.33
CA CYS A 359 -9.19 2.53 -3.68
C CYS A 359 -8.30 3.39 -4.59
N SER A 360 -8.52 4.71 -4.63
CA SER A 360 -7.72 5.63 -5.45
C SER A 360 -6.23 5.51 -5.13
N ASN A 361 -5.84 5.44 -3.86
CA ASN A 361 -4.45 5.25 -3.47
C ASN A 361 -3.88 3.91 -3.95
N ALA A 362 -4.63 2.82 -3.87
CA ALA A 362 -4.21 1.52 -4.41
C ALA A 362 -4.02 1.57 -5.93
N PHE A 363 -4.96 2.17 -6.65
CA PHE A 363 -4.91 2.27 -8.10
C PHE A 363 -3.89 3.28 -8.62
N LYS A 364 -3.54 4.32 -7.85
CA LYS A 364 -2.40 5.20 -8.20
C LYS A 364 -1.11 4.39 -8.37
N ALA A 365 -0.81 3.49 -7.43
CA ALA A 365 0.37 2.63 -7.52
C ALA A 365 0.29 1.61 -8.66
N LEU A 366 -0.90 1.01 -8.87
CA LEU A 366 -1.13 0.08 -9.98
C LEU A 366 -0.98 0.78 -11.34
N ASN A 367 -1.55 1.98 -11.51
CA ASN A 367 -1.44 2.77 -12.73
C ASN A 367 -0.01 3.27 -12.98
N GLN A 368 0.76 3.57 -11.93
CA GLN A 368 2.19 3.91 -12.05
C GLN A 368 3.02 2.72 -12.57
N ALA A 369 2.67 1.50 -12.15
CA ALA A 369 3.25 0.30 -12.72
C ALA A 369 2.82 0.13 -14.18
N ILE A 370 1.53 0.20 -14.49
CA ILE A 370 1.03 0.04 -15.87
C ILE A 370 1.64 1.06 -16.84
N GLY A 371 1.85 2.30 -16.42
CA GLY A 371 2.49 3.34 -17.23
C GLY A 371 3.96 3.08 -17.59
N ARG A 372 4.51 1.90 -17.27
CA ARG A 372 5.88 1.49 -17.62
C ARG A 372 5.99 0.76 -18.95
N SER A 373 4.89 0.20 -19.47
CA SER A 373 4.91 -0.64 -20.68
C SER A 373 4.94 0.13 -21.99
N ILE A 374 4.41 1.36 -22.03
CA ILE A 374 4.23 2.12 -23.28
C ILE A 374 4.89 3.50 -23.16
N ARG A 375 5.75 3.86 -24.11
CA ARG A 375 6.56 5.10 -24.03
C ARG A 375 6.34 6.11 -25.14
N HIS A 376 6.03 5.67 -26.35
CA HIS A 376 5.89 6.55 -27.51
C HIS A 376 4.76 6.10 -28.44
N PRO A 377 4.27 6.97 -29.35
CA PRO A 377 3.12 6.67 -30.22
C PRO A 377 3.22 5.37 -31.03
N GLN A 378 4.45 4.97 -31.41
CA GLN A 378 4.72 3.75 -32.18
C GLN A 378 5.01 2.52 -31.32
N ASP A 379 4.90 2.63 -30.00
CA ASP A 379 5.21 1.54 -29.07
C ASP A 379 4.00 0.62 -28.91
N TRP A 380 4.23 -0.63 -28.55
CA TRP A 380 3.20 -1.63 -28.36
C TRP A 380 3.49 -2.52 -27.16
N GLY A 381 2.43 -3.03 -26.53
CA GLY A 381 2.58 -3.93 -25.40
C GLY A 381 1.27 -4.50 -24.89
N ALA A 382 1.38 -5.62 -24.18
CA ALA A 382 0.29 -6.28 -23.50
C ALA A 382 0.24 -5.89 -22.01
N ILE A 383 -0.95 -5.65 -21.47
CA ILE A 383 -1.21 -5.31 -20.07
C ILE A 383 -2.19 -6.33 -19.50
N LEU A 384 -1.72 -7.14 -18.55
CA LEU A 384 -2.46 -8.28 -18.02
C LEU A 384 -2.72 -8.08 -16.52
N LEU A 385 -3.99 -7.87 -16.17
CA LEU A 385 -4.43 -7.58 -14.81
C LEU A 385 -4.97 -8.85 -14.15
N ILE A 386 -4.17 -9.54 -13.35
CA ILE A 386 -4.55 -10.79 -12.68
C ILE A 386 -5.19 -10.46 -11.32
N ASP A 387 -6.52 -10.44 -11.26
CA ASP A 387 -7.33 -10.37 -10.03
C ASP A 387 -8.81 -10.56 -10.38
N SER A 388 -9.52 -11.48 -9.72
CA SER A 388 -10.95 -11.70 -10.00
C SER A 388 -11.85 -10.53 -9.62
N ARG A 389 -11.37 -9.57 -8.81
CA ARG A 389 -12.13 -8.36 -8.46
C ARG A 389 -12.49 -7.50 -9.67
N PHE A 390 -11.68 -7.54 -10.74
CA PHE A 390 -12.02 -6.87 -12.00
C PHE A 390 -13.27 -7.50 -12.67
N SER A 391 -13.58 -8.76 -12.37
CA SER A 391 -14.79 -9.46 -12.82
C SER A 391 -15.97 -9.23 -11.89
N ILE A 392 -15.79 -9.56 -10.60
CA ILE A 392 -16.88 -9.63 -9.60
C ILE A 392 -17.51 -8.25 -9.38
N ASP A 393 -16.68 -7.21 -9.37
CA ASP A 393 -17.02 -5.87 -8.94
C ASP A 393 -16.60 -4.84 -10.02
N ARG A 394 -16.87 -5.15 -11.29
CA ARG A 394 -16.40 -4.37 -12.45
C ARG A 394 -16.58 -2.86 -12.30
N ASN A 395 -17.83 -2.42 -12.09
CA ASN A 395 -18.18 -0.99 -11.97
C ASN A 395 -17.47 -0.31 -10.79
N LYS A 396 -17.07 -1.08 -9.78
CA LYS A 396 -16.40 -0.58 -8.58
C LYS A 396 -14.91 -0.34 -8.81
N TYR A 397 -14.24 -1.20 -9.59
CA TYR A 397 -12.78 -1.16 -9.72
C TYR A 397 -12.28 -0.61 -11.06
N GLU A 398 -12.97 -0.85 -12.19
CA GLU A 398 -12.53 -0.35 -13.50
C GLU A 398 -12.44 1.17 -13.55
N LYS A 399 -13.30 1.87 -12.80
CA LYS A 399 -13.34 3.36 -12.74
C LYS A 399 -12.02 3.99 -12.25
N TYR A 400 -11.15 3.21 -11.62
CA TYR A 400 -9.86 3.69 -11.11
C TYR A 400 -8.67 3.37 -12.03
N LEU A 401 -8.89 2.61 -13.11
CA LEU A 401 -7.88 2.40 -14.15
C LEU A 401 -7.73 3.68 -14.99
N GLN A 402 -6.55 3.87 -15.59
CA GLN A 402 -6.39 4.93 -16.59
C GLN A 402 -7.31 4.67 -17.78
N ASN A 403 -7.94 5.73 -18.30
CA ASN A 403 -8.93 5.63 -19.38
C ASN A 403 -8.44 4.84 -20.60
N TRP A 404 -7.19 5.03 -21.01
CA TRP A 404 -6.62 4.32 -22.16
C TRP A 404 -6.51 2.81 -21.94
N VAL A 405 -6.21 2.36 -20.71
CA VAL A 405 -6.20 0.95 -20.34
C VAL A 405 -7.63 0.43 -20.28
N ALA A 406 -8.53 1.14 -19.59
CA ALA A 406 -9.92 0.75 -19.42
C ALA A 406 -10.66 0.60 -20.76
N ASN A 407 -10.35 1.45 -21.73
CA ASN A 407 -10.89 1.39 -23.09
C ASN A 407 -10.30 0.24 -23.92
N SER A 408 -9.07 -0.16 -23.64
CA SER A 408 -8.37 -1.25 -24.35
C SER A 408 -8.57 -2.63 -23.70
N LEU A 409 -9.31 -2.71 -22.60
CA LEU A 409 -9.64 -3.98 -21.94
C LEU A 409 -10.45 -4.85 -22.91
N ALA A 410 -9.90 -6.00 -23.27
CA ALA A 410 -10.54 -7.05 -24.06
C ALA A 410 -11.84 -7.47 -23.37
N ARG A 411 -12.93 -7.57 -24.14
CA ARG A 411 -14.25 -7.92 -23.64
C ARG A 411 -14.78 -9.14 -24.37
N ASP A 412 -15.46 -10.03 -23.65
CA ASP A 412 -16.20 -11.12 -24.26
C ASP A 412 -17.45 -10.61 -25.02
N GLU A 413 -18.16 -11.51 -25.71
CA GLU A 413 -19.39 -11.20 -26.45
C GLU A 413 -20.50 -10.60 -25.55
N ARG A 414 -20.42 -10.79 -24.23
CA ARG A 414 -21.36 -10.27 -23.23
C ARG A 414 -20.88 -8.95 -22.62
N GLY A 415 -19.72 -8.44 -23.05
CA GLY A 415 -19.12 -7.20 -22.56
C GLY A 415 -18.29 -7.35 -21.27
N ASN A 416 -18.05 -8.56 -20.77
CA ASN A 416 -17.22 -8.81 -19.59
C ASN A 416 -15.74 -8.68 -19.94
N SER A 417 -15.03 -7.85 -19.19
CA SER A 417 -13.61 -7.55 -19.36
C SER A 417 -12.66 -8.58 -18.73
N SER A 418 -13.17 -9.37 -17.79
CA SER A 418 -12.37 -10.34 -17.05
C SER A 418 -12.72 -11.75 -17.48
N ARG A 419 -11.70 -12.53 -17.88
CA ARG A 419 -11.87 -13.85 -18.49
C ARG A 419 -10.82 -14.83 -17.95
N SER A 420 -10.94 -16.11 -18.34
CA SER A 420 -9.91 -17.09 -18.01
C SER A 420 -8.67 -16.88 -18.89
N MET A 421 -7.48 -17.22 -18.39
CA MET A 421 -6.25 -17.13 -19.17
C MET A 421 -6.34 -17.98 -20.44
N VAL A 422 -6.94 -19.18 -20.37
CA VAL A 422 -7.14 -20.06 -21.52
C VAL A 422 -7.92 -19.37 -22.66
N ASP A 423 -8.89 -18.52 -22.32
CA ASP A 423 -9.65 -17.76 -23.32
C ASP A 423 -8.85 -16.58 -23.89
N ILE A 424 -7.93 -16.03 -23.11
CA ILE A 424 -7.11 -14.85 -23.46
C ILE A 424 -5.89 -15.23 -24.30
N VAL A 425 -5.29 -16.41 -24.08
CA VAL A 425 -4.07 -16.86 -24.77
C VAL A 425 -4.15 -16.74 -26.29
N PRO A 426 -5.22 -17.19 -26.98
CA PRO A 426 -5.30 -17.08 -28.44
C PRO A 426 -5.28 -15.62 -28.93
N GLU A 427 -5.98 -14.72 -28.22
CA GLU A 427 -6.05 -13.29 -28.54
C GLU A 427 -4.72 -12.60 -28.29
N LEU A 428 -4.08 -12.92 -27.16
CA LEU A 428 -2.74 -12.42 -26.82
C LEU A 428 -1.70 -12.88 -27.86
N ASN A 429 -1.75 -14.14 -28.27
CA ASN A 429 -0.83 -14.68 -29.27
C ASN A 429 -1.04 -14.02 -30.65
N ALA A 430 -2.29 -13.81 -31.06
CA ALA A 430 -2.62 -13.11 -32.30
C ALA A 430 -2.13 -11.65 -32.28
N PHE A 431 -2.33 -10.96 -31.15
CA PHE A 431 -1.80 -9.60 -30.95
C PHE A 431 -0.28 -9.57 -31.06
N VAL A 432 0.43 -10.45 -30.34
CA VAL A 432 1.90 -10.52 -30.38
C VAL A 432 2.42 -10.81 -31.79
N THR A 433 1.79 -11.74 -32.50
CA THR A 433 2.20 -12.14 -33.87
C THR A 433 1.98 -11.02 -34.89
N SER A 434 1.16 -10.01 -34.58
CA SER A 434 1.03 -8.84 -35.47
C SER A 434 2.22 -7.87 -35.42
N TYR A 435 3.10 -8.01 -34.41
CA TYR A 435 4.27 -7.14 -34.20
C TYR A 435 5.63 -7.85 -34.29
N VAL A 436 5.63 -9.19 -34.31
CA VAL A 436 6.81 -10.06 -34.47
C VAL A 436 6.80 -10.66 -35.85
#